data_AF-A0ABD2P8C0-F1
#
_entry.id   AF-A0ABD2P8C0-F1
#
_cell.length_a   1.000
_cell.length_b   1.000
_cell.length_c   1.000
_cell.angle_alpha   90.00
_cell.angle_beta   90.00
_cell.angle_gamma   90.00
#
_symmetry.space_group_name_H-M   'P 1'
#
loop_
_entity.id
_entity.type
_entity.pdbx_description
1 polymer ?
#
loop_
_entity_poly.entity_id
_entity_poly.type
_entity_poly.pdbx_seq_one_letter_code
_entity_poly.pdbx_strand_id
1 'polypeptide(L)'
;MSKETNVKPQQMKRGQKSKLKKIKEKYKDQDEEERQLRMEILQSSGPCKESKKDKKNKDSNKTPMRKPGVRQPKPPQIKKEAEDGGEEEEIEVQAEVDMIDALTGIPTVEDELLFAVPVIAPYNTLSNYKFKVKLTPGTGKKGKAAKTAVAIFLKDRTITQREKDLLKAVKDDQLARNFPGKVKLSAPRLQTLKK
;
A
#
# COMPACT_ATOMS: atom_id res chain seq x y z
N MET A 1 0.29 72.02 3.50
CA MET A 1 -0.75 71.08 3.06
C MET A 1 -0.22 69.67 3.25
N SER A 2 -0.60 69.03 4.35
CA SER A 2 -0.19 67.68 4.74
C SER A 2 -1.10 66.66 4.04
N LYS A 3 -0.51 65.64 3.38
CA LYS A 3 -1.28 64.51 2.83
C LYS A 3 -1.17 63.34 3.80
N GLU A 4 -2.24 63.08 4.55
CA GLU A 4 -2.42 61.83 5.30
C GLU A 4 -2.72 60.68 4.32
N THR A 5 -1.88 59.66 4.33
CA THR A 5 -2.12 58.40 3.63
C THR A 5 -2.97 57.47 4.49
N ASN A 6 -4.24 57.35 4.13
CA ASN A 6 -5.23 56.45 4.72
C ASN A 6 -4.94 54.99 4.32
N VAL A 7 -4.53 54.15 5.29
CA VAL A 7 -4.32 52.70 5.10
C VAL A 7 -5.66 51.97 5.25
N LYS A 8 -6.23 51.50 4.14
CA LYS A 8 -7.48 50.71 4.14
C LYS A 8 -7.24 49.31 4.74
N PRO A 9 -8.11 48.80 5.63
CA PRO A 9 -7.98 47.47 6.20
C PRO A 9 -8.27 46.40 5.15
N GLN A 10 -7.34 45.45 5.01
CA GLN A 10 -7.40 44.35 4.06
C GLN A 10 -8.61 43.45 4.36
N GLN A 11 -9.66 43.54 3.53
CA GLN A 11 -10.87 42.72 3.66
C GLN A 11 -10.52 41.23 3.52
N MET A 12 -10.64 40.49 4.63
CA MET A 12 -10.47 39.04 4.67
C MET A 12 -11.56 38.34 3.86
N LYS A 13 -11.16 37.44 2.95
CA LYS A 13 -12.09 36.72 2.06
C LYS A 13 -13.07 35.86 2.87
N ARG A 14 -14.33 35.76 2.38
CA ARG A 14 -15.45 35.03 3.00
C ARG A 14 -15.00 33.63 3.46
N GLY A 15 -15.23 33.30 4.73
CA GLY A 15 -14.85 32.01 5.33
C GLY A 15 -13.55 32.02 6.15
N GLN A 16 -12.64 32.99 5.96
CA GLN A 16 -11.44 33.10 6.81
C GLN A 16 -11.80 33.40 8.27
N LYS A 17 -12.79 34.28 8.52
CA LYS A 17 -13.24 34.60 9.88
C LYS A 17 -13.77 33.37 10.63
N SER A 18 -14.48 32.48 9.95
CA SER A 18 -14.99 31.23 10.55
C SER A 18 -13.84 30.26 10.87
N LYS A 19 -12.85 30.15 9.97
CA LYS A 19 -11.64 29.34 10.22
C LYS A 19 -10.83 29.86 11.41
N LEU A 20 -10.60 31.17 11.47
CA LEU A 20 -9.90 31.82 12.58
C LEU A 20 -10.63 31.67 13.90
N LYS A 21 -11.97 31.76 13.89
CA LYS A 21 -12.79 31.52 15.08
C LYS A 21 -12.67 30.07 15.55
N LYS A 22 -12.75 29.09 14.64
CA LYS A 22 -12.57 27.67 14.96
C LYS A 22 -11.18 27.32 15.48
N ILE A 23 -10.12 27.94 14.94
CA ILE A 23 -8.74 27.75 15.43
C ILE A 23 -8.65 28.34 16.85
N LYS A 24 -9.10 29.57 17.05
CA LYS A 24 -9.07 30.21 18.37
C LYS A 24 -9.87 29.45 19.41
N GLU A 25 -10.98 28.83 19.02
CA GLU A 25 -11.86 28.05 19.88
C GLU A 25 -11.32 26.64 20.16
N LYS A 26 -10.70 25.98 19.17
CA LYS A 26 -10.05 24.66 19.35
C LYS A 26 -8.80 24.68 20.23
N TYR A 27 -8.10 25.81 20.27
CA TYR A 27 -6.82 25.96 20.98
C TYR A 27 -6.92 26.99 22.11
N LYS A 28 -8.15 27.27 22.59
CA LYS A 28 -8.42 28.28 23.61
C LYS A 28 -7.92 27.88 24.99
N ASP A 29 -7.95 26.58 25.27
CA ASP A 29 -7.64 25.97 26.56
C ASP A 29 -6.41 25.04 26.47
N GLN A 30 -5.63 25.14 25.38
CA GLN A 30 -4.29 24.54 25.35
C GLN A 30 -3.33 25.50 26.05
N ASP A 31 -2.64 25.04 27.09
CA ASP A 31 -1.63 25.81 27.81
C ASP A 31 -0.71 26.53 26.81
N GLU A 32 -0.45 27.82 27.07
CA GLU A 32 0.27 28.71 26.14
C GLU A 32 1.65 28.13 25.75
N GLU A 33 2.23 27.27 26.60
CA GLU A 33 3.47 26.53 26.37
C GLU A 33 3.35 25.45 25.28
N GLU A 34 2.27 24.67 25.23
CA GLU A 34 2.09 23.61 24.21
C GLU A 34 1.85 24.23 22.82
N ARG A 35 1.14 25.38 22.78
CA ARG A 35 0.94 26.16 21.56
C ARG A 35 2.24 26.75 21.03
N GLN A 36 3.09 27.25 21.94
CA GLN A 36 4.42 27.76 21.59
C GLN A 36 5.31 26.64 21.03
N LEU A 37 5.34 25.47 21.67
CA LEU A 37 6.11 24.31 21.20
C LEU A 37 5.66 23.86 19.80
N ARG A 38 4.35 23.84 19.54
CA ARG A 38 3.81 23.51 18.20
C ARG A 38 4.16 24.56 17.15
N MET A 39 4.14 25.84 17.53
CA MET A 39 4.58 26.95 16.67
C MET A 39 6.07 26.88 16.37
N GLU A 40 6.90 26.55 17.35
CA GLU A 40 8.34 26.38 17.20
C GLU A 40 8.68 25.18 16.29
N ILE A 41 8.02 24.03 16.47
CA ILE A 41 8.14 22.88 15.57
C ILE A 41 7.67 23.23 14.15
N LEU A 42 6.54 23.94 14.01
CA LEU A 42 6.02 24.34 12.69
C LEU A 42 6.89 25.42 12.01
N GLN A 43 7.49 26.33 12.78
CA GLN A 43 8.43 27.35 12.29
C GLN A 43 9.82 26.78 11.99
N SER A 44 10.20 25.65 12.61
CA SER A 44 11.46 24.94 12.33
C SER A 44 11.50 24.31 10.93
N SER A 45 10.34 24.14 10.28
CA SER A 45 10.23 23.97 8.82
C SER A 45 10.07 25.35 8.16
N GLY A 46 11.20 25.95 7.77
CA GLY A 46 11.29 27.37 7.41
C GLY A 46 10.40 27.89 6.26
N PRO A 47 10.38 29.23 6.04
CA PRO A 47 9.59 29.85 4.98
C PRO A 47 10.27 29.67 3.62
N CYS A 48 9.51 29.24 2.61
CA CYS A 48 9.89 29.45 1.20
C CYS A 48 8.77 30.21 0.47
N LYS A 49 8.92 31.55 0.50
CA LYS A 49 8.60 32.54 -0.56
C LYS A 49 7.17 33.08 -0.70
N GLU A 50 6.98 34.31 -0.23
CA GLU A 50 6.55 35.43 -1.11
C GLU A 50 7.82 36.00 -1.81
N SER A 51 7.90 36.57 -3.01
CA SER A 51 6.98 36.77 -4.16
C SER A 51 7.78 37.33 -5.39
N LYS A 52 7.24 37.13 -6.61
CA LYS A 52 7.27 38.01 -7.83
C LYS A 52 8.45 38.05 -8.88
N LYS A 53 8.07 37.83 -10.17
CA LYS A 53 8.53 38.58 -11.39
C LYS A 53 8.32 40.10 -11.12
N ASP A 54 9.18 41.06 -11.43
CA ASP A 54 9.97 41.34 -12.64
C ASP A 54 11.12 42.34 -12.37
N LYS A 55 12.17 42.25 -13.22
CA LYS A 55 13.17 43.28 -13.65
C LYS A 55 14.34 43.76 -12.74
N LYS A 56 15.53 43.27 -13.12
CA LYS A 56 16.75 43.97 -13.63
C LYS A 56 17.65 44.82 -12.67
N ASN A 57 18.84 44.24 -12.44
CA ASN A 57 20.22 44.80 -12.50
C ASN A 57 21.00 45.20 -11.21
N LYS A 58 22.18 44.55 -11.07
CA LYS A 58 23.43 44.88 -10.32
C LYS A 58 23.32 45.11 -8.80
N ASP A 59 24.16 44.56 -7.91
CA ASP A 59 25.52 44.00 -8.03
C ASP A 59 25.82 43.06 -6.84
N SER A 60 26.70 42.07 -7.07
CA SER A 60 27.52 41.30 -6.10
C SER A 60 26.82 40.43 -5.02
N ASN A 61 27.23 39.20 -4.68
CA ASN A 61 28.15 38.19 -5.20
C ASN A 61 27.95 36.95 -4.28
N LYS A 62 28.10 35.72 -4.82
CA LYS A 62 28.25 34.39 -4.15
C LYS A 62 27.08 33.38 -4.19
N THR A 63 27.17 32.54 -5.22
CA THR A 63 26.90 31.08 -5.35
C THR A 63 27.47 30.21 -4.20
N PRO A 64 27.20 28.86 -4.08
CA PRO A 64 26.52 27.96 -5.03
C PRO A 64 25.53 26.89 -4.43
N MET A 65 24.78 26.26 -5.34
CA MET A 65 24.51 24.80 -5.47
C MET A 65 23.80 23.94 -4.39
N ARG A 66 22.76 23.26 -4.92
CA ARG A 66 22.50 21.80 -4.91
C ARG A 66 21.75 21.13 -3.72
N LYS A 67 20.73 20.36 -4.14
CA LYS A 67 20.11 19.15 -3.53
C LYS A 67 21.18 18.15 -3.02
N PRO A 68 20.87 16.99 -2.36
CA PRO A 68 19.58 16.33 -2.07
C PRO A 68 19.54 15.71 -0.64
N GLY A 69 18.51 14.90 -0.31
CA GLY A 69 18.72 13.80 0.66
C GLY A 69 17.65 13.62 1.75
N VAL A 70 16.90 12.53 1.59
CA VAL A 70 16.11 11.83 2.61
C VAL A 70 16.99 11.49 3.83
N ARG A 71 16.49 11.72 5.06
CA ARG A 71 16.98 11.06 6.29
C ARG A 71 15.81 10.72 7.22
N GLN A 72 15.89 9.50 7.75
CA GLN A 72 14.87 8.69 8.43
C GLN A 72 14.41 9.25 9.79
N PRO A 73 13.21 8.87 10.27
CA PRO A 73 12.81 9.11 11.65
C PRO A 73 13.52 8.13 12.59
N LYS A 74 14.05 8.62 13.71
CA LYS A 74 14.58 7.80 14.81
C LYS A 74 13.43 7.30 15.69
N PRO A 75 13.43 6.02 16.14
CA PRO A 75 12.35 5.44 16.93
C PRO A 75 12.33 5.95 18.39
N PRO A 76 11.16 5.95 19.06
CA PRO A 76 11.05 6.34 20.47
C PRO A 76 11.70 5.29 21.39
N GLN A 77 12.38 5.76 22.43
CA GLN A 77 13.01 4.92 23.44
C GLN A 77 11.96 4.29 24.38
N ILE A 78 12.11 2.98 24.57
CA ILE A 78 11.29 2.07 25.36
C ILE A 78 11.48 2.34 26.86
N LYS A 79 10.39 2.58 27.60
CA LYS A 79 10.35 2.31 29.03
C LYS A 79 10.07 0.80 29.19
N LYS A 80 11.07 0.03 29.60
CA LYS A 80 10.92 -1.35 30.03
C LYS A 80 10.33 -1.34 31.44
N GLU A 81 9.03 -1.58 31.55
CA GLU A 81 8.39 -2.04 32.78
C GLU A 81 7.93 -3.48 32.51
N ALA A 82 8.43 -4.42 33.32
CA ALA A 82 8.03 -5.82 33.47
C ALA A 82 8.09 -6.72 32.21
N GLU A 83 9.21 -7.42 32.14
CA GLU A 83 9.53 -8.64 31.38
C GLU A 83 8.69 -9.82 31.90
N ASP A 84 7.80 -10.34 31.04
CA ASP A 84 7.35 -11.75 31.00
C ASP A 84 6.49 -12.09 29.75
N GLY A 85 6.15 -11.11 28.89
CA GLY A 85 5.32 -11.33 27.68
C GLY A 85 5.96 -10.97 26.34
N GLY A 86 7.22 -10.50 26.32
CA GLY A 86 7.87 -9.99 25.10
C GLY A 86 8.56 -11.07 24.26
N GLU A 87 9.09 -12.11 24.88
CA GLU A 87 9.77 -13.20 24.15
C GLU A 87 8.76 -14.08 23.41
N GLU A 88 7.60 -14.37 24.03
CA GLU A 88 6.53 -15.16 23.40
C GLU A 88 5.93 -14.44 22.18
N GLU A 89 5.70 -13.12 22.28
CA GLU A 89 5.15 -12.30 21.19
C GLU A 89 6.15 -12.15 20.03
N GLU A 90 7.45 -12.02 20.32
CA GLU A 90 8.50 -11.95 19.29
C GLU A 90 8.72 -13.31 18.59
N ILE A 91 8.64 -14.41 19.33
CA ILE A 91 8.67 -15.78 18.77
C ILE A 91 7.43 -16.04 17.88
N GLU A 92 6.25 -15.59 18.30
CA GLU A 92 5.00 -15.75 17.53
C GLU A 92 5.07 -14.98 16.21
N VAL A 93 5.54 -13.73 16.22
CA VAL A 93 5.74 -12.93 15.00
C VAL A 93 6.76 -13.58 14.07
N GLN A 94 7.85 -14.13 14.59
CA GLN A 94 8.84 -14.81 13.76
C GLN A 94 8.27 -16.07 13.10
N ALA A 95 7.49 -16.87 13.84
CA ALA A 95 6.83 -18.05 13.29
C ALA A 95 5.82 -17.70 12.18
N GLU A 96 5.12 -16.57 12.28
CA GLU A 96 4.23 -16.08 11.21
C GLU A 96 5.01 -15.72 9.94
N VAL A 97 6.16 -15.06 10.09
CA VAL A 97 7.02 -14.66 8.96
C VAL A 97 7.59 -15.90 8.26
N ASP A 98 8.08 -16.87 9.02
CA ASP A 98 8.61 -18.13 8.49
C ASP A 98 7.53 -18.90 7.71
N MET A 99 6.27 -18.81 8.14
CA MET A 99 5.14 -19.42 7.44
C MET A 99 4.86 -18.75 6.08
N ILE A 100 5.11 -17.44 5.95
CA ILE A 100 4.96 -16.71 4.68
C ILE A 100 6.00 -17.19 3.67
N ASP A 101 7.24 -17.45 4.12
CA ASP A 101 8.33 -17.91 3.27
C ASP A 101 8.11 -19.32 2.73
N ALA A 102 7.28 -20.14 3.40
CA ALA A 102 6.85 -21.44 2.90
C ALA A 102 5.86 -21.36 1.71
N LEU A 103 5.28 -20.18 1.43
CA LEU A 103 4.35 -20.00 0.32
C LEU A 103 5.09 -19.67 -0.98
N THR A 104 5.04 -20.60 -1.94
CA THR A 104 5.58 -20.38 -3.30
C THR A 104 4.51 -20.54 -4.38
N GLY A 105 4.56 -19.66 -5.38
CA GLY A 105 3.78 -19.75 -6.61
C GLY A 105 4.48 -20.45 -7.76
N ILE A 106 5.77 -20.74 -7.59
CA ILE A 106 6.67 -21.27 -8.63
C ILE A 106 7.49 -22.38 -7.96
N PRO A 107 6.86 -23.51 -7.59
CA PRO A 107 7.57 -24.60 -6.96
C PRO A 107 8.61 -25.19 -7.92
N THR A 108 9.77 -25.50 -7.36
CA THR A 108 10.88 -26.20 -7.99
C THR A 108 10.74 -27.71 -7.77
N VAL A 109 11.62 -28.50 -8.39
CA VAL A 109 11.64 -29.96 -8.23
C VAL A 109 12.23 -30.41 -6.88
N GLU A 110 12.93 -29.51 -6.20
CA GLU A 110 13.54 -29.74 -4.89
C GLU A 110 12.56 -29.44 -3.74
N ASP A 111 11.46 -28.72 -4.03
CA ASP A 111 10.45 -28.35 -3.05
C ASP A 111 9.53 -29.52 -2.70
N GLU A 112 9.19 -29.65 -1.41
CA GLU A 112 8.15 -30.56 -0.94
C GLU A 112 6.78 -29.86 -0.90
N LEU A 113 5.87 -30.29 -1.76
CA LEU A 113 4.53 -29.70 -1.84
C LEU A 113 3.62 -30.28 -0.75
N LEU A 114 3.25 -29.45 0.24
CA LEU A 114 2.36 -29.84 1.33
C LEU A 114 0.88 -29.62 1.00
N PHE A 115 0.52 -28.43 0.53
CA PHE A 115 -0.86 -28.02 0.26
C PHE A 115 -0.96 -27.16 -1.01
N ALA A 116 -2.14 -27.17 -1.63
CA ALA A 116 -2.48 -26.23 -2.71
C ALA A 116 -3.46 -25.18 -2.19
N VAL A 117 -3.06 -23.91 -2.25
CA VAL A 117 -3.89 -22.78 -1.80
C VAL A 117 -4.46 -22.03 -3.01
N PRO A 118 -5.79 -21.96 -3.18
CA PRO A 118 -6.39 -21.20 -4.26
C PRO A 118 -6.29 -19.69 -3.99
N VAL A 119 -5.71 -18.95 -4.94
CA VAL A 119 -5.52 -17.48 -4.85
C VAL A 119 -6.12 -16.76 -6.05
N ILE A 120 -6.54 -15.50 -5.85
CA ILE A 120 -6.91 -14.59 -6.94
C ILE A 120 -6.04 -13.35 -6.86
N ALA A 121 -5.41 -13.02 -7.97
CA ALA A 121 -4.55 -11.86 -8.11
C ALA A 121 -4.66 -11.27 -9.52
N PRO A 122 -4.20 -10.03 -9.75
CA PRO A 122 -4.10 -9.46 -11.08
C PRO A 122 -3.29 -10.37 -12.01
N TYR A 123 -3.76 -10.59 -13.24
CA TYR A 123 -3.16 -11.59 -14.14
C TYR A 123 -1.66 -11.37 -14.42
N ASN A 124 -1.20 -10.12 -14.34
CA ASN A 124 0.19 -9.75 -14.56
C ASN A 124 1.12 -10.25 -13.44
N THR A 125 0.65 -10.36 -12.19
CA THR A 125 1.47 -10.86 -11.08
C THR A 125 1.66 -12.37 -11.15
N LEU A 126 0.74 -13.06 -11.83
CA LEU A 126 0.75 -14.50 -12.01
C LEU A 126 1.53 -14.93 -13.27
N SER A 127 2.39 -14.09 -13.85
CA SER A 127 3.10 -14.36 -15.12
C SER A 127 3.89 -15.68 -15.09
N ASN A 128 4.48 -16.01 -13.95
CA ASN A 128 5.39 -17.13 -13.74
C ASN A 128 4.69 -18.36 -13.13
N TYR A 129 3.43 -18.24 -12.74
CA TYR A 129 2.66 -19.36 -12.19
C TYR A 129 2.35 -20.37 -13.29
N LYS A 130 2.58 -21.64 -12.97
CA LYS A 130 2.26 -22.79 -13.84
C LYS A 130 0.75 -22.93 -14.03
N PHE A 131 0.00 -23.01 -12.93
CA PHE A 131 -1.46 -23.19 -12.95
C PHE A 131 -2.18 -21.84 -12.82
N LYS A 132 -2.61 -21.28 -13.96
CA LYS A 132 -3.38 -20.03 -13.97
C LYS A 132 -4.41 -19.95 -15.09
N VAL A 133 -5.49 -19.23 -14.81
CA VAL A 133 -6.56 -18.91 -15.76
C VAL A 133 -6.95 -17.45 -15.63
N LYS A 134 -7.35 -16.84 -16.74
CA LYS A 134 -7.87 -15.48 -16.75
C LYS A 134 -9.37 -15.52 -16.52
N LEU A 135 -9.81 -14.86 -15.46
CA LEU A 135 -11.21 -14.62 -15.14
C LEU A 135 -11.66 -13.32 -15.80
N THR A 136 -12.76 -13.37 -16.53
CA THR A 136 -13.44 -12.19 -17.06
C THR A 136 -14.89 -12.19 -16.57
N PRO A 137 -15.51 -11.03 -16.32
CA PRO A 137 -16.96 -10.97 -16.06
C PRO A 137 -17.74 -11.72 -17.15
N GLY A 138 -18.77 -12.46 -16.76
CA GLY A 138 -19.54 -13.29 -17.68
C GLY A 138 -20.79 -13.88 -17.04
N THR A 139 -21.37 -14.92 -17.63
CA THR A 139 -22.61 -15.56 -17.14
C THR A 139 -22.39 -16.83 -16.32
N GLY A 140 -21.14 -17.32 -16.24
CA GLY A 140 -20.82 -18.57 -15.55
C GLY A 140 -20.90 -18.44 -14.03
N LYS A 141 -21.48 -19.44 -13.36
CA LYS A 141 -21.53 -19.49 -11.90
C LYS A 141 -20.14 -19.83 -11.33
N LYS A 142 -19.75 -19.16 -10.23
CA LYS A 142 -18.46 -19.35 -9.55
C LYS A 142 -18.06 -20.81 -9.30
N GLY A 143 -18.98 -21.65 -8.82
CA GLY A 143 -18.69 -23.07 -8.55
C GLY A 143 -18.40 -23.88 -9.83
N LYS A 144 -19.14 -23.62 -10.93
CA LYS A 144 -18.88 -24.29 -12.21
C LYS A 144 -17.57 -23.80 -12.84
N ALA A 145 -17.28 -22.51 -12.72
CA ALA A 145 -16.02 -21.95 -13.16
C ALA A 145 -14.84 -22.58 -12.38
N ALA A 146 -14.90 -22.60 -11.05
CA ALA A 146 -13.91 -23.25 -10.18
C ALA A 146 -13.56 -24.68 -10.63
N LYS A 147 -14.57 -25.56 -10.77
CA LYS A 147 -14.37 -26.93 -11.25
C LYS A 147 -13.75 -27.00 -12.65
N THR A 148 -14.17 -26.09 -13.53
CA THR A 148 -13.64 -26.02 -14.90
C THR A 148 -12.16 -25.59 -14.89
N ALA A 149 -11.75 -24.69 -13.99
CA ALA A 149 -10.36 -24.26 -13.86
C ALA A 149 -9.45 -25.42 -13.42
N VAL A 150 -9.84 -26.19 -12.41
CA VAL A 150 -9.07 -27.38 -11.98
C VAL A 150 -9.01 -28.43 -13.09
N ALA A 151 -10.12 -28.67 -13.78
CA ALA A 151 -10.15 -29.60 -14.90
C ALA A 151 -9.23 -29.17 -16.07
N ILE A 152 -9.05 -27.86 -16.25
CA ILE A 152 -8.08 -27.30 -17.21
C ILE A 152 -6.65 -27.59 -16.73
N PHE A 153 -6.35 -27.40 -15.44
CA PHE A 153 -5.02 -27.67 -14.87
C PHE A 153 -4.62 -29.15 -14.90
N LEU A 154 -5.56 -30.06 -14.62
CA LEU A 154 -5.32 -31.50 -14.65
C LEU A 154 -5.00 -32.06 -16.05
N LYS A 155 -5.29 -31.30 -17.11
CA LYS A 155 -4.98 -31.65 -18.50
C LYS A 155 -3.61 -31.16 -18.97
N ASP A 156 -2.90 -30.39 -18.14
CA ASP A 156 -1.54 -29.98 -18.46
C ASP A 156 -0.64 -31.22 -18.55
N ARG A 157 0.20 -31.29 -19.59
CA ARG A 157 1.13 -32.42 -19.79
C ARG A 157 2.32 -32.36 -18.84
N THR A 158 2.61 -31.19 -18.27
CA THR A 158 3.76 -30.95 -17.39
C THR A 158 3.47 -31.20 -15.91
N ILE A 159 2.25 -31.62 -15.58
CA ILE A 159 1.80 -31.81 -14.20
C ILE A 159 2.36 -33.11 -13.58
N THR A 160 2.88 -33.02 -12.35
CA THR A 160 3.35 -34.17 -11.57
C THR A 160 2.18 -34.88 -10.89
N GLN A 161 2.39 -36.11 -10.39
CA GLN A 161 1.34 -36.81 -9.62
C GLN A 161 1.04 -36.09 -8.31
N ARG A 162 2.07 -35.61 -7.60
CA ARG A 162 1.89 -34.84 -6.36
C ARG A 162 1.04 -33.58 -6.59
N GLU A 163 1.30 -32.83 -7.65
CA GLU A 163 0.48 -31.66 -8.02
C GLU A 163 -0.97 -32.04 -8.31
N LYS A 164 -1.21 -33.16 -9.02
CA LYS A 164 -2.57 -33.66 -9.30
C LYS A 164 -3.32 -33.98 -8.02
N ASP A 165 -2.68 -34.65 -7.09
CA ASP A 165 -3.31 -35.07 -5.83
C ASP A 165 -3.65 -33.85 -4.97
N LEU A 166 -2.73 -32.90 -4.87
CA LEU A 166 -2.95 -31.65 -4.13
C LEU A 166 -4.05 -30.79 -4.75
N LEU A 167 -4.09 -30.65 -6.07
CA LEU A 167 -5.17 -29.92 -6.76
C LEU A 167 -6.55 -30.55 -6.55
N LYS A 168 -6.62 -31.88 -6.42
CA LYS A 168 -7.87 -32.61 -6.13
C LYS A 168 -8.25 -32.60 -4.66
N ALA A 169 -7.27 -32.47 -3.75
CA ALA A 169 -7.51 -32.39 -2.32
C ALA A 169 -8.20 -31.09 -1.90
N VAL A 170 -8.09 -30.03 -2.69
CA VAL A 170 -8.78 -28.76 -2.43
C VAL A 170 -10.29 -28.94 -2.55
N LYS A 171 -11.03 -28.65 -1.47
CA LYS A 171 -12.49 -28.72 -1.45
C LYS A 171 -13.10 -27.71 -2.42
N ASP A 172 -14.13 -28.14 -3.15
CA ASP A 172 -14.86 -27.31 -4.12
C ASP A 172 -15.37 -25.99 -3.52
N ASP A 173 -15.81 -26.01 -2.26
CA ASP A 173 -16.32 -24.83 -1.55
C ASP A 173 -15.22 -23.78 -1.30
N GLN A 174 -14.03 -24.23 -0.91
CA GLN A 174 -12.87 -23.34 -0.70
C GLN A 174 -12.41 -22.72 -2.03
N LEU A 175 -12.44 -23.51 -3.10
CA LEU A 175 -12.10 -23.02 -4.43
C LEU A 175 -13.12 -21.99 -4.93
N ALA A 176 -14.41 -22.27 -4.79
CA ALA A 176 -15.47 -21.38 -5.23
C ALA A 176 -15.61 -20.11 -4.39
N ARG A 177 -15.17 -20.13 -3.11
CA ARG A 177 -15.18 -18.95 -2.22
C ARG A 177 -14.34 -17.80 -2.77
N ASN A 178 -13.22 -18.11 -3.42
CA ASN A 178 -12.33 -17.11 -3.98
C ASN A 178 -12.90 -16.47 -5.25
N PHE A 179 -13.68 -17.20 -6.05
CA PHE A 179 -14.16 -16.72 -7.35
C PHE A 179 -15.14 -15.53 -7.22
N PRO A 180 -14.93 -14.44 -7.98
CA PRO A 180 -15.89 -13.35 -8.05
C PRO A 180 -17.17 -13.81 -8.77
N GLY A 181 -18.29 -13.15 -8.48
CA GLY A 181 -19.67 -13.55 -8.82
C GLY A 181 -19.88 -14.36 -10.11
N LYS A 182 -20.35 -13.71 -11.18
CA LYS A 182 -20.55 -14.37 -12.47
C LYS A 182 -19.35 -14.14 -13.38
N VAL A 183 -18.67 -15.21 -13.76
CA VAL A 183 -17.40 -15.15 -14.49
C VAL A 183 -17.35 -16.15 -15.63
N LYS A 184 -16.58 -15.80 -16.65
CA LYS A 184 -16.15 -16.64 -17.75
C LYS A 184 -14.65 -16.90 -17.61
N LEU A 185 -14.26 -18.14 -17.88
CA LEU A 185 -12.85 -18.55 -17.88
C LEU A 185 -12.27 -18.45 -19.28
N SER A 186 -11.02 -17.97 -19.34
CA SER A 186 -10.18 -18.05 -20.52
C SER A 186 -8.80 -18.54 -20.10
N ALA A 187 -8.24 -19.49 -20.86
CA ALA A 187 -6.90 -20.02 -20.62
C ALA A 187 -6.04 -19.75 -21.88
N PRO A 188 -5.49 -18.53 -22.03
CA PRO A 188 -4.80 -18.11 -23.25
C PRO A 188 -3.63 -19.04 -23.61
N ARG A 189 -2.93 -19.58 -22.60
CA ARG A 189 -1.79 -20.48 -22.79
C ARG A 189 -2.16 -21.95 -22.98
N LEU A 190 -3.36 -22.39 -22.58
CA LEU A 190 -3.73 -23.82 -22.69
C LEU A 190 -4.38 -24.16 -24.04
N GLN A 191 -4.80 -23.16 -24.81
CA GLN A 191 -5.32 -23.37 -26.17
C GLN A 191 -4.23 -23.76 -27.18
N THR A 192 -2.95 -23.43 -26.91
CA THR A 192 -1.82 -23.82 -27.76
C THR A 192 -1.37 -25.27 -27.54
N LEU A 193 -1.80 -25.93 -26.46
CA LEU A 193 -1.52 -27.36 -26.19
C LEU A 193 -2.52 -28.32 -26.87
N LYS A 194 -3.54 -27.79 -27.57
CA LYS A 194 -4.39 -28.57 -28.47
C LYS A 194 -3.77 -28.62 -29.87
N LYS A 195 -2.69 -29.36 -30.02
CA LYS A 195 -2.26 -29.95 -31.30
C LYS A 195 -1.64 -31.31 -31.03
#